data_AF-A0A9D2UHG4-F1
#
_entry.id   AF-A0A9D2UHG4-F1
#
_cell.length_a   1.000
_cell.length_b   1.000
_cell.length_c   1.000
_cell.angle_alpha   90.00
_cell.angle_beta   90.00
_cell.angle_gamma   90.00
#
_symmetry.space_group_name_H-M   'P 1'
#
loop_
_entity.id
_entity.type
_entity.pdbx_description
1 polymer ?
#
loop_
_entity_poly.entity_id
_entity_poly.type
_entity_poly.pdbx_seq_one_letter_code
_entity_poly.pdbx_strand_id
1 'polypeptide(L)'
;MDTTQLNDRLRDIFRAMPKAVAGGSTGWVNLANFGKELISNDIDFHVMGFAKLREFVESLDLFEIYKDITNALPVYYIRLKDDGGREMPFNMRGRKLNPATVLTGWAFLGHYPSMIETLKNLALEEEWSFGEDGGEPYPILSNYIKYTFYKLQREGNKVFVTEDGEYAVFNTGLVDRRYLPIYALFRKNRREDIRQKWYLVNYCIEGEERAGKTLVSQFSKLPAPARYFDSVADMVYDTRAGKPVLDIEHIIVERVDRLPDGFIRRNAPAGFEVRSTAGMDADERAVYYDALRDAIRDDMECYRNMAARLEEALVLSLRRIKWNYRTAVPVYYPAKDRMCLLIPLCLLKDSVVDAALVVSRTQSGRYQGETVYSLDWAYKCARLVYHVDSDWLKVGRPSDGDADDADDDDVSPESSDPQDDGFDVDDIDIDNILPEENF
;
A
#
# COMPACT_ATOMS: atom_id res chain seq x y z
N MET A 1 10.74 3.68 -45.15
CA MET A 1 10.20 4.88 -44.48
C MET A 1 10.89 4.97 -43.13
N ASP A 2 11.50 6.10 -42.79
CA ASP A 2 12.11 6.28 -41.47
C ASP A 2 11.01 6.26 -40.39
N THR A 3 11.25 5.59 -39.26
CA THR A 3 10.27 5.40 -38.17
C THR A 3 9.75 6.74 -37.64
N THR A 4 10.62 7.75 -37.65
CA THR A 4 10.29 9.13 -37.26
C THR A 4 9.29 9.78 -38.22
N GLN A 5 9.51 9.65 -39.54
CA GLN A 5 8.60 10.18 -40.57
C GLN A 5 7.23 9.48 -40.57
N LEU A 6 7.20 8.19 -40.23
CA LEU A 6 5.95 7.45 -40.06
C LEU A 6 5.15 7.97 -38.87
N ASN A 7 5.80 8.15 -37.72
CA ASN A 7 5.14 8.65 -36.52
C ASN A 7 4.54 10.05 -36.71
N ASP A 8 5.23 10.96 -37.40
CA ASP A 8 4.72 12.30 -37.67
C ASP A 8 3.49 12.29 -38.58
N ARG A 9 3.50 11.47 -39.63
CA ARG A 9 2.31 11.31 -40.49
C ARG A 9 1.13 10.71 -39.73
N LEU A 10 1.38 9.76 -38.83
CA LEU A 10 0.34 9.16 -37.99
C LEU A 10 -0.27 10.18 -37.00
N ARG A 11 0.54 11.09 -36.45
CA ARG A 11 0.07 12.19 -35.61
C ARG A 11 -0.83 13.15 -36.37
N ASP A 12 -0.43 13.54 -37.57
CA ASP A 12 -1.19 14.48 -38.40
C ASP A 12 -2.54 13.89 -38.81
N ILE A 13 -2.55 12.62 -39.25
CA ILE A 13 -3.79 11.88 -39.54
C ILE A 13 -4.67 11.84 -38.29
N PHE A 14 -4.13 11.44 -37.14
CA PHE A 14 -4.90 11.40 -35.91
C PHE A 14 -5.48 12.78 -35.57
N ARG A 15 -4.69 13.86 -35.62
CA ARG A 15 -5.13 15.22 -35.25
C ARG A 15 -6.26 15.73 -36.15
N ALA A 16 -6.28 15.33 -37.42
CA ALA A 16 -7.33 15.71 -38.38
C ALA A 16 -8.67 14.97 -38.14
N MET A 17 -8.66 13.86 -37.39
CA MET A 17 -9.86 13.05 -37.17
C MET A 17 -10.79 13.60 -36.07
N PRO A 18 -12.12 13.46 -36.22
CA PRO A 18 -13.10 13.79 -35.19
C PRO A 18 -12.85 13.04 -33.88
N LYS A 19 -12.99 13.74 -32.75
CA LYS A 19 -12.81 13.15 -31.41
C LYS A 19 -14.13 12.69 -30.82
N ALA A 20 -14.12 11.50 -30.25
CA ALA A 20 -15.21 10.86 -29.53
C ALA A 20 -15.00 10.95 -28.02
N VAL A 21 -16.09 10.66 -27.29
CA VAL A 21 -16.09 10.44 -25.84
C VAL A 21 -16.09 8.94 -25.60
N ALA A 22 -15.08 8.43 -24.89
CA ALA A 22 -14.97 7.02 -24.53
C ALA A 22 -14.37 6.90 -23.12
N GLY A 23 -14.84 5.94 -22.32
CA GLY A 23 -14.32 5.73 -20.96
C GLY A 23 -14.43 6.95 -20.04
N GLY A 24 -15.44 7.80 -20.22
CA GLY A 24 -15.66 9.00 -19.39
C GLY A 24 -14.75 10.19 -19.71
N SER A 25 -13.96 10.15 -20.79
CA SER A 25 -13.10 11.26 -21.21
C SER A 25 -13.26 11.59 -22.70
N THR A 26 -12.99 12.85 -23.08
CA THR A 26 -13.02 13.33 -24.46
C THR A 26 -11.64 13.19 -25.12
N GLY A 27 -11.58 13.08 -26.44
CA GLY A 27 -10.29 13.10 -27.18
C GLY A 27 -9.89 11.77 -27.84
N TRP A 28 -10.80 10.81 -27.88
CA TRP A 28 -10.56 9.48 -28.45
C TRP A 28 -10.90 9.40 -29.93
N VAL A 29 -10.25 8.51 -30.67
CA VAL A 29 -10.60 8.17 -32.06
C VAL A 29 -10.90 6.69 -32.14
N ASN A 30 -11.99 6.31 -32.81
CA ASN A 30 -12.31 4.90 -33.01
C ASN A 30 -11.25 4.22 -33.88
N LEU A 31 -10.69 3.10 -33.42
CA LEU A 31 -9.59 2.39 -34.08
C LEU A 31 -9.95 1.93 -35.51
N ALA A 32 -11.19 1.50 -35.74
CA ALA A 32 -11.63 1.07 -37.06
C ALA A 32 -11.72 2.25 -38.05
N ASN A 33 -12.12 3.44 -37.57
CA ASN A 33 -12.10 4.65 -38.38
C ASN A 33 -10.68 5.10 -38.67
N PHE A 34 -9.77 5.00 -37.69
CA PHE A 34 -8.35 5.30 -37.89
C PHE A 34 -7.74 4.41 -38.97
N GLY A 35 -8.07 3.12 -38.97
CA GLY A 35 -7.65 2.19 -40.02
C GLY A 35 -8.06 2.59 -41.43
N LYS A 36 -9.27 3.14 -41.59
CA LYS A 36 -9.74 3.64 -42.89
C LYS A 36 -8.90 4.84 -43.36
N GLU A 37 -8.62 5.77 -42.46
CA GLU A 37 -7.79 6.95 -42.76
C GLU A 37 -6.34 6.59 -43.09
N LEU A 38 -5.77 5.57 -42.46
CA LEU A 38 -4.43 5.08 -42.81
C LEU A 38 -4.36 4.60 -44.27
N ILE A 39 -5.35 3.81 -44.70
CA ILE A 39 -5.44 3.32 -46.09
C ILE A 39 -5.61 4.49 -47.06
N SER A 40 -6.45 5.48 -46.72
CA SER A 40 -6.64 6.68 -47.53
C SER A 40 -5.41 7.59 -47.62
N ASN A 41 -4.41 7.40 -46.74
CA ASN A 41 -3.14 8.12 -46.73
C ASN A 41 -1.95 7.23 -47.19
N ASP A 42 -2.22 6.14 -47.89
CA ASP A 42 -1.21 5.20 -48.40
C ASP A 42 -0.32 4.57 -47.31
N ILE A 43 -0.88 4.33 -46.12
CA ILE A 43 -0.23 3.62 -45.00
C ILE A 43 -0.91 2.26 -44.83
N ASP A 44 -0.27 1.21 -45.37
CA ASP A 44 -0.74 -0.17 -45.20
C ASP A 44 0.11 -0.93 -44.17
N PHE A 45 -0.50 -1.24 -43.02
CA PHE A 45 0.15 -1.95 -41.94
C PHE A 45 0.42 -3.44 -42.26
N HIS A 46 -0.25 -4.04 -43.24
CA HIS A 46 0.04 -5.42 -43.68
C HIS A 46 1.37 -5.49 -44.42
N VAL A 47 1.68 -4.48 -45.24
CA VAL A 47 2.99 -4.34 -45.91
C VAL A 47 4.11 -4.14 -44.89
N MET A 48 3.78 -3.59 -43.72
CA MET A 48 4.70 -3.43 -42.59
C MET A 48 4.81 -4.66 -41.69
N GLY A 49 4.15 -5.77 -42.04
CA GLY A 49 4.27 -7.06 -41.35
C GLY A 49 3.25 -7.32 -40.23
N PHE A 50 2.24 -6.45 -40.06
CA PHE A 50 1.22 -6.62 -39.03
C PHE A 50 -0.04 -7.28 -39.60
N ALA A 51 -0.52 -8.35 -38.96
CA ALA A 51 -1.74 -9.04 -39.39
C ALA A 51 -3.01 -8.27 -39.01
N LYS A 52 -2.94 -7.41 -37.99
CA LYS A 52 -4.08 -6.62 -37.48
C LYS A 52 -3.68 -5.19 -37.16
N LEU A 53 -4.59 -4.25 -37.42
CA LEU A 53 -4.40 -2.83 -37.11
C LEU A 53 -4.09 -2.57 -35.63
N ARG A 54 -4.68 -3.35 -34.72
CA ARG A 54 -4.42 -3.22 -33.29
C ARG A 54 -2.94 -3.52 -32.97
N GLU A 55 -2.40 -4.59 -33.52
CA GLU A 55 -1.00 -5.00 -33.30
C GLU A 55 -0.04 -3.93 -33.85
N PHE A 56 -0.37 -3.36 -35.01
CA PHE A 56 0.36 -2.23 -35.57
C PHE A 56 0.35 -1.02 -34.62
N VAL A 57 -0.82 -0.61 -34.13
CA VAL A 57 -0.92 0.54 -33.22
C VAL A 57 -0.28 0.26 -31.86
N GLU A 58 -0.35 -0.97 -31.34
CA GLU A 58 0.33 -1.39 -30.11
C GLU A 58 1.85 -1.38 -30.24
N SER A 59 2.38 -1.66 -31.44
CA SER A 59 3.81 -1.59 -31.73
C SER A 59 4.34 -0.14 -31.76
N LEU A 60 3.45 0.82 -32.00
CA LEU A 60 3.76 2.23 -32.04
C LEU A 60 3.60 2.81 -30.64
N ASP A 61 4.69 3.26 -30.02
CA ASP A 61 4.67 3.92 -28.71
C ASP A 61 4.07 5.34 -28.75
N LEU A 62 3.11 5.57 -29.65
CA LEU A 62 2.53 6.86 -29.99
C LEU A 62 1.11 7.04 -29.43
N PHE A 63 0.39 5.93 -29.20
CA PHE A 63 -1.03 5.96 -28.84
C PHE A 63 -1.32 5.24 -27.52
N GLU A 64 -2.28 5.78 -26.76
CA GLU A 64 -3.01 5.07 -25.73
C GLU A 64 -4.18 4.31 -26.36
N ILE A 65 -4.54 3.14 -25.82
CA ILE A 65 -5.63 2.31 -26.34
C ILE A 65 -6.66 2.06 -25.23
N TYR A 66 -7.92 2.35 -25.53
CA TYR A 66 -9.07 2.05 -24.67
C TYR A 66 -9.97 1.01 -25.33
N LYS A 67 -10.37 -0.01 -24.57
CA LYS A 67 -11.28 -1.07 -25.02
C LYS A 67 -12.63 -0.90 -24.34
N ASP A 68 -13.65 -0.61 -25.13
CA ASP A 68 -15.03 -0.53 -24.69
C ASP A 68 -15.72 -1.89 -24.89
N ILE A 69 -16.19 -2.47 -23.78
CA ILE A 69 -16.89 -3.76 -23.72
C ILE A 69 -18.37 -3.60 -23.37
N THR A 70 -18.91 -2.38 -23.39
CA THR A 70 -20.32 -2.12 -23.08
C THR A 70 -21.29 -2.70 -24.12
N ASN A 71 -20.79 -3.00 -25.32
CA ASN A 71 -21.54 -3.66 -26.39
C ASN A 71 -21.06 -5.11 -26.60
N ALA A 72 -21.92 -5.95 -27.19
CA ALA A 72 -21.63 -7.36 -27.47
C ALA A 72 -20.36 -7.61 -28.33
N LEU A 73 -19.93 -6.60 -29.11
CA LEU A 73 -18.65 -6.60 -29.82
C LEU A 73 -17.73 -5.52 -29.23
N PRO A 74 -16.51 -5.86 -28.79
CA PRO A 74 -15.58 -4.88 -28.24
C PRO A 74 -15.19 -3.82 -29.27
N VAL A 75 -15.32 -2.55 -28.90
CA VAL A 75 -14.92 -1.40 -29.72
C VAL A 75 -13.65 -0.80 -29.14
N TYR A 76 -12.66 -0.57 -30.01
CA TYR A 76 -11.36 -0.01 -29.59
C TYR A 76 -11.27 1.46 -29.97
N TYR A 77 -10.68 2.23 -29.08
CA TYR A 77 -10.41 3.65 -29.24
C TYR A 77 -8.93 3.92 -28.99
N ILE A 78 -8.40 4.95 -29.66
CA ILE A 78 -7.01 5.38 -29.52
C ILE A 78 -6.93 6.87 -29.22
N ARG A 79 -5.89 7.29 -28.51
CA ARG A 79 -5.59 8.70 -28.21
C ARG A 79 -4.09 8.94 -28.35
N LEU A 80 -3.67 10.09 -28.90
CA LEU A 80 -2.24 10.44 -28.90
C LEU A 80 -1.74 10.54 -27.46
N LYS A 81 -0.55 9.99 -27.22
CA LYS A 81 0.23 10.35 -26.05
C LYS A 81 0.69 11.79 -26.27
N ASP A 82 0.47 12.68 -25.31
CA ASP A 82 0.80 14.11 -25.46
C ASP A 82 2.32 14.28 -25.72
N ASP A 83 2.69 14.74 -26.92
CA ASP A 83 4.06 15.22 -27.22
C ASP A 83 4.22 16.63 -26.66
N GLY A 84 4.50 16.71 -25.36
CA GLY A 84 4.69 17.98 -24.67
C GLY A 84 4.84 17.80 -23.17
N GLY A 85 5.99 17.26 -22.76
CA GLY A 85 6.54 17.48 -21.42
C GLY A 85 5.81 16.81 -20.26
N ARG A 86 5.85 15.47 -20.21
CA ARG A 86 6.08 14.67 -19.00
C ARG A 86 6.07 13.21 -19.40
N GLU A 87 7.23 12.56 -19.24
CA GLU A 87 7.32 11.11 -19.30
C GLU A 87 6.23 10.48 -18.42
N MET A 88 5.53 9.53 -19.04
CA MET A 88 4.58 8.62 -18.45
C MET A 88 5.14 7.87 -17.22
N PRO A 89 4.27 7.33 -16.35
CA PRO A 89 4.65 6.55 -15.18
C PRO A 89 5.62 5.43 -15.56
N PHE A 90 6.47 5.06 -14.60
CA PHE A 90 7.26 3.82 -14.60
C PHE A 90 6.35 2.63 -14.93
N ASN A 91 6.20 2.30 -16.21
CA ASN A 91 5.39 1.17 -16.66
C ASN A 91 6.33 -0.02 -16.85
N MET A 92 6.72 -0.66 -15.74
CA MET A 92 7.09 -2.07 -15.78
C MET A 92 5.81 -2.85 -16.11
N ARG A 93 5.44 -2.91 -17.39
CA ARG A 93 4.33 -3.75 -17.85
C ARG A 93 4.62 -5.20 -17.44
N GLY A 94 3.84 -5.70 -16.48
CA GLY A 94 3.85 -7.10 -16.03
C GLY A 94 4.45 -7.36 -14.64
N ARG A 95 5.12 -6.39 -14.00
CA ARG A 95 5.61 -6.55 -12.61
C ARG A 95 4.75 -5.72 -11.67
N LYS A 96 4.06 -6.37 -10.74
CA LYS A 96 3.42 -5.68 -9.61
C LYS A 96 4.50 -4.84 -8.91
N LEU A 97 4.28 -3.54 -8.81
CA LEU A 97 5.16 -2.63 -8.07
C LEU A 97 5.10 -3.01 -6.59
N ASN A 98 6.23 -3.40 -5.99
CA ASN A 98 6.32 -3.70 -4.56
C ASN A 98 6.46 -2.37 -3.78
N PRO A 99 5.49 -2.00 -2.92
CA PRO A 99 5.54 -0.74 -2.16
C PRO A 99 6.85 -0.54 -1.37
N ALA A 100 7.46 -1.62 -0.87
CA ALA A 100 8.69 -1.56 -0.08
C ALA A 100 9.91 -1.07 -0.88
N THR A 101 9.94 -1.31 -2.19
CA THR A 101 11.12 -1.06 -3.04
C THR A 101 10.89 0.02 -4.09
N VAL A 102 9.67 0.47 -4.32
CA VAL A 102 9.35 1.44 -5.39
C VAL A 102 10.09 2.76 -5.20
N LEU A 103 10.17 3.28 -3.97
CA LEU A 103 10.88 4.53 -3.69
C LEU A 103 12.40 4.37 -3.86
N THR A 104 12.99 3.33 -3.27
CA THR A 104 14.45 3.08 -3.30
C THR A 104 14.95 2.59 -4.67
N GLY A 105 14.06 2.00 -5.47
CA GLY A 105 14.30 1.69 -6.88
C GLY A 105 14.19 2.92 -7.79
N TRP A 106 13.36 3.90 -7.42
CA TRP A 106 13.17 5.14 -8.18
C TRP A 106 14.24 6.19 -7.88
N ALA A 107 14.63 6.32 -6.61
CA ALA A 107 15.61 7.30 -6.14
C ALA A 107 16.66 6.71 -5.21
N PHE A 108 17.91 7.19 -5.36
CA PHE A 108 18.96 6.97 -4.38
C PHE A 108 18.76 7.93 -3.21
N LEU A 109 18.57 7.39 -2.02
CA LEU A 109 18.26 8.16 -0.82
C LEU A 109 19.51 8.45 0.05
N GLY A 110 20.72 8.16 -0.43
CA GLY A 110 21.93 8.33 0.38
C GLY A 110 21.99 7.35 1.55
N HIS A 111 22.51 7.82 2.70
CA HIS A 111 22.49 7.05 3.94
C HIS A 111 21.07 7.05 4.53
N TYR A 112 20.33 5.98 4.24
CA TYR A 112 18.89 5.89 4.49
C TYR A 112 18.48 6.19 5.95
N PRO A 113 19.13 5.62 6.99
CA PRO A 113 18.83 5.95 8.39
C PRO A 113 18.87 7.46 8.70
N SER A 114 19.91 8.15 8.21
CA SER A 114 20.08 9.59 8.45
C SER A 114 19.05 10.42 7.69
N MET A 115 18.59 9.97 6.53
CA MET A 115 17.52 10.66 5.80
C MET A 115 16.17 10.51 6.50
N ILE A 116 15.86 9.32 7.02
CA ILE A 116 14.65 9.10 7.82
C ILE A 116 14.72 9.94 9.11
N GLU A 117 15.87 10.00 9.77
CA GLU A 117 16.07 10.88 10.92
C GLU A 117 15.89 12.38 10.58
N THR A 118 16.40 12.81 9.42
CA THR A 118 16.21 14.19 8.93
C THR A 118 14.73 14.51 8.75
N LEU A 119 13.96 13.60 8.14
CA LEU A 119 12.51 13.75 8.00
C LEU A 119 11.81 13.77 9.35
N LYS A 120 12.17 12.87 10.27
CA LYS A 120 11.63 12.80 11.63
C LYS A 120 11.83 14.11 12.39
N ASN A 121 13.02 14.73 12.28
CA ASN A 121 13.34 15.97 12.98
C ASN A 121 12.67 17.21 12.37
N LEU A 122 12.33 17.17 11.07
CA LEU A 122 11.59 18.24 10.39
C LEU A 122 10.08 18.14 10.62
N ALA A 123 9.54 16.92 10.70
CA ALA A 123 8.13 16.65 10.88
C ALA A 123 7.61 17.04 12.27
N LEU A 124 6.29 17.17 12.38
CA LEU A 124 5.60 17.23 13.66
C LEU A 124 5.98 16.02 14.52
N GLU A 125 6.11 16.27 15.82
CA GLU A 125 6.61 15.28 16.76
C GLU A 125 5.62 14.13 16.98
N GLU A 126 6.08 12.92 16.75
CA GLU A 126 5.31 11.68 16.83
C GLU A 126 6.21 10.50 17.20
N GLU A 127 5.61 9.43 17.72
CA GLU A 127 6.33 8.18 17.98
C GLU A 127 6.46 7.37 16.69
N TRP A 128 7.70 7.06 16.30
CA TRP A 128 8.03 6.43 15.01
C TRP A 128 8.65 5.03 15.15
N SER A 129 8.77 4.52 16.38
CA SER A 129 9.32 3.20 16.71
C SER A 129 8.47 2.51 17.78
N PHE A 130 8.32 1.17 17.73
CA PHE A 130 7.54 0.41 18.72
C PHE A 130 8.28 0.11 20.04
N GLY A 131 9.58 0.43 20.11
CA GLY A 131 10.44 0.20 21.26
C GLY A 131 11.92 0.33 20.87
N GLU A 132 12.82 0.00 21.80
CA GLU A 132 14.26 -0.14 21.55
C GLU A 132 14.57 -1.51 20.93
N ASP A 133 13.97 -1.80 19.78
CA ASP A 133 14.35 -2.97 19.01
C ASP A 133 15.58 -2.59 18.17
N GLY A 134 16.66 -3.38 18.24
CA GLY A 134 17.95 -3.15 17.55
C GLY A 134 17.90 -3.20 16.01
N GLY A 135 16.75 -2.89 15.40
CA GLY A 135 16.50 -2.84 13.96
C GLY A 135 16.69 -1.46 13.32
N GLU A 136 16.08 -1.27 12.14
CA GLU A 136 16.12 0.01 11.41
C GLU A 136 15.54 1.16 12.25
N PRO A 137 16.19 2.33 12.34
CA PRO A 137 15.66 3.45 13.10
C PRO A 137 14.37 3.97 12.44
N TYR A 138 13.36 4.23 13.28
CA TYR A 138 12.06 4.79 12.91
C TYR A 138 11.30 3.93 11.87
N PRO A 139 11.03 2.64 12.14
CA PRO A 139 10.43 1.71 11.18
C PRO A 139 9.02 2.13 10.73
N ILE A 140 8.26 2.84 11.57
CA ILE A 140 6.94 3.37 11.22
C ILE A 140 7.09 4.45 10.14
N LEU A 141 8.06 5.36 10.29
CA LEU A 141 8.31 6.45 9.34
C LEU A 141 8.87 5.93 8.02
N SER A 142 9.80 4.98 8.09
CA SER A 142 10.36 4.26 6.94
C SER A 142 9.23 3.60 6.11
N ASN A 143 8.32 2.88 6.78
CA ASN A 143 7.14 2.31 6.14
C ASN A 143 6.22 3.39 5.56
N TYR A 144 5.94 4.45 6.34
CA TYR A 144 5.05 5.53 5.92
C TYR A 144 5.50 6.18 4.60
N ILE A 145 6.77 6.56 4.48
CA ILE A 145 7.24 7.28 3.29
C ILE A 145 7.29 6.38 2.05
N LYS A 146 7.68 5.10 2.20
CA LYS A 146 7.69 4.10 1.12
C LYS A 146 6.28 3.89 0.54
N TYR A 147 5.30 3.63 1.41
CA TYR A 147 3.91 3.38 0.98
C TYR A 147 3.17 4.64 0.53
N THR A 148 3.50 5.80 1.08
CA THR A 148 2.98 7.08 0.59
C THR A 148 3.47 7.35 -0.83
N PHE A 149 4.76 7.15 -1.11
CA PHE A 149 5.29 7.28 -2.47
C PHE A 149 4.63 6.30 -3.44
N TYR A 150 4.43 5.05 -3.03
CA TYR A 150 3.68 4.05 -3.81
C TYR A 150 2.25 4.54 -4.15
N LYS A 151 1.53 5.12 -3.18
CA LYS A 151 0.19 5.68 -3.41
C LYS A 151 0.22 6.86 -4.39
N LEU A 152 1.19 7.76 -4.27
CA LEU A 152 1.35 8.91 -5.17
C LEU A 152 1.62 8.47 -6.62
N GLN A 153 2.40 7.39 -6.82
CA GLN A 153 2.62 6.80 -8.14
C GLN A 153 1.33 6.24 -8.75
N ARG A 154 0.48 5.61 -7.93
CA ARG A 154 -0.80 5.05 -8.37
C ARG A 154 -1.85 6.10 -8.72
N GLU A 155 -1.93 7.18 -7.94
CA GLU A 155 -2.85 8.30 -8.24
C GLU A 155 -2.50 8.99 -9.56
N GLY A 156 -1.22 8.97 -9.95
CA GLY A 156 -0.72 9.75 -11.07
C GLY A 156 -0.74 11.25 -10.78
N ASN A 157 0.05 12.04 -11.50
CA ASN A 157 0.09 13.51 -11.35
C ASN A 157 0.35 14.02 -9.91
N LYS A 158 1.04 13.24 -9.08
CA LYS A 158 1.41 13.61 -7.70
C LYS A 158 2.92 13.67 -7.45
N VAL A 159 3.69 13.18 -8.41
CA VAL A 159 5.15 13.36 -8.47
C VAL A 159 5.42 14.26 -9.65
N PHE A 160 5.93 15.47 -9.39
CA PHE A 160 6.21 16.45 -10.42
C PHE A 160 7.66 16.35 -10.86
N VAL A 161 7.88 16.60 -12.15
CA VAL A 161 9.19 16.75 -12.76
C VAL A 161 9.21 18.09 -13.48
N THR A 162 10.34 18.79 -13.42
CA THR A 162 10.56 20.04 -14.15
C THR A 162 10.57 19.83 -15.66
N GLU A 163 10.31 20.87 -16.44
CA GLU A 163 10.27 20.78 -17.92
C GLU A 163 11.63 20.36 -18.51
N ASP A 164 12.73 20.80 -17.88
CA ASP A 164 14.09 20.40 -18.25
C ASP A 164 14.48 18.99 -17.76
N GLY A 165 13.64 18.35 -16.95
CA GLY A 165 13.88 17.03 -16.37
C GLY A 165 14.97 16.98 -15.30
N GLU A 166 15.45 18.12 -14.79
CA GLU A 166 16.53 18.17 -13.80
C GLU A 166 16.08 17.87 -12.37
N TYR A 167 14.86 18.27 -11.99
CA TYR A 167 14.34 18.10 -10.64
C TYR A 167 13.03 17.33 -10.63
N ALA A 168 12.82 16.58 -9.55
CA ALA A 168 11.55 15.95 -9.24
C ALA A 168 11.14 16.28 -7.80
N VAL A 169 9.84 16.32 -7.53
CA VAL A 169 9.32 16.59 -6.19
C VAL A 169 8.02 15.82 -5.95
N PHE A 170 7.83 15.38 -4.71
CA PHE A 170 6.52 14.97 -4.21
C PHE A 170 6.27 15.52 -2.80
N ASN A 171 4.99 15.63 -2.44
CA ASN A 171 4.55 16.01 -1.10
C ASN A 171 4.55 14.77 -0.20
N THR A 172 5.24 14.81 0.95
CA THR A 172 5.37 13.63 1.81
C THR A 172 4.09 13.29 2.57
N GLY A 173 3.11 14.20 2.61
CA GLY A 173 1.92 14.09 3.45
C GLY A 173 2.14 14.47 4.91
N LEU A 174 3.39 14.71 5.31
CA LEU A 174 3.76 15.20 6.64
C LEU A 174 3.86 16.73 6.65
N VAL A 175 3.80 17.29 7.85
CA VAL A 175 3.91 18.73 8.10
C VAL A 175 4.92 19.00 9.21
N ASP A 176 5.47 20.21 9.27
CA ASP A 176 6.29 20.64 10.39
C ASP A 176 5.45 21.11 11.60
N ARG A 177 6.11 21.62 12.65
CA ARG A 177 5.45 22.19 13.85
C ARG A 177 4.52 23.38 13.57
N ARG A 178 4.61 24.01 12.39
CA ARG A 178 3.76 25.12 11.94
C ARG A 178 2.64 24.64 11.02
N TYR A 179 2.49 23.32 10.84
CA TYR A 179 1.59 22.69 9.89
C TYR A 179 1.88 23.04 8.42
N LEU A 180 3.13 23.42 8.11
CA LEU A 180 3.56 23.64 6.73
C LEU A 180 3.92 22.29 6.07
N PRO A 181 3.50 22.02 4.82
CA PRO A 181 3.78 20.77 4.15
C PRO A 181 5.28 20.52 3.95
N ILE A 182 5.69 19.28 4.15
CA ILE A 182 7.04 18.81 3.86
C ILE A 182 7.08 18.19 2.46
N TYR A 183 8.04 18.62 1.66
CA TYR A 183 8.29 18.11 0.32
C TYR A 183 9.61 17.34 0.28
N ALA A 184 9.63 16.25 -0.48
CA ALA A 184 10.87 15.54 -0.82
C ALA A 184 11.34 16.02 -2.20
N LEU A 185 12.45 16.76 -2.22
CA LEU A 185 13.05 17.30 -3.46
C LEU A 185 14.17 16.39 -3.94
N PHE A 186 14.12 16.06 -5.23
CA PHE A 186 15.08 15.17 -5.89
C PHE A 186 15.71 15.87 -7.07
N ARG A 187 16.89 15.39 -7.46
CA ARG A 187 17.59 15.81 -8.66
C ARG A 187 17.98 14.61 -9.51
N LYS A 188 18.02 14.80 -10.83
CA LYS A 188 18.41 13.75 -11.77
C LYS A 188 19.84 13.30 -11.50
N ASN A 189 20.05 11.99 -11.47
CA ASN A 189 21.39 11.42 -11.39
C ASN A 189 22.16 11.74 -12.67
N ARG A 190 23.39 12.23 -12.50
CA ARG A 190 24.31 12.56 -13.61
C ARG A 190 25.11 11.36 -14.12
N ARG A 191 24.97 10.23 -13.42
CA ARG A 191 25.67 8.97 -13.68
C ARG A 191 24.71 8.04 -14.40
N GLU A 192 25.02 7.69 -15.64
CA GLU A 192 24.20 6.83 -16.50
C GLU A 192 24.29 5.34 -16.12
N ASP A 193 25.30 4.97 -15.33
CA ASP A 193 25.56 3.62 -14.82
C ASP A 193 24.70 3.25 -13.59
N ILE A 194 24.01 4.23 -13.00
CA ILE A 194 23.19 4.02 -11.80
C ILE A 194 21.74 3.74 -12.19
N ARG A 195 21.17 2.68 -11.60
CA ARG A 195 19.79 2.26 -11.85
C ARG A 195 18.75 3.31 -11.43
N GLN A 196 18.99 3.98 -10.30
CA GLN A 196 18.10 5.03 -9.81
C GLN A 196 18.22 6.27 -10.69
N LYS A 197 17.10 6.77 -11.21
CA LYS A 197 17.09 7.99 -12.04
C LYS A 197 17.30 9.26 -11.22
N TRP A 198 16.84 9.23 -9.97
CA TRP A 198 16.82 10.38 -9.07
C TRP A 198 17.74 10.16 -7.87
N TYR A 199 18.21 11.23 -7.26
CA TYR A 199 18.74 11.20 -5.90
C TYR A 199 18.05 12.25 -5.04
N LEU A 200 17.84 11.93 -3.77
CA LEU A 200 17.22 12.84 -2.81
C LEU A 200 18.19 13.99 -2.52
N VAL A 201 17.73 15.22 -2.74
CA VAL A 201 18.47 16.44 -2.38
C VAL A 201 18.26 16.71 -0.89
N ASN A 202 17.01 16.88 -0.46
CA ASN A 202 16.61 16.97 0.94
C ASN A 202 15.08 16.92 1.08
N TYR A 203 14.60 16.74 2.31
CA TYR A 203 13.26 17.15 2.72
C TYR A 203 13.25 18.66 3.00
N CYS A 204 12.18 19.36 2.63
CA CYS A 204 12.14 20.82 2.74
C CYS A 204 10.74 21.40 2.87
N ILE A 205 10.68 22.59 3.47
CA ILE A 205 9.52 23.49 3.49
C ILE A 205 9.67 24.50 2.36
N GLU A 206 8.57 24.89 1.75
CA GLU A 206 8.53 25.87 0.66
C GLU A 206 9.25 27.19 1.04
N GLY A 207 10.23 27.61 0.23
CA GLY A 207 10.93 28.89 0.41
C GLY A 207 12.00 28.93 1.51
N GLU A 208 12.15 27.85 2.28
CA GLU A 208 13.10 27.78 3.40
C GLU A 208 14.41 27.08 3.01
N GLU A 209 15.51 27.51 3.64
CA GLU A 209 16.86 26.96 3.40
C GLU A 209 17.24 26.90 1.91
N ARG A 210 18.20 26.04 1.55
CA ARG A 210 18.63 25.90 0.15
C ARG A 210 17.64 25.07 -0.67
N ALA A 211 17.14 23.97 -0.11
CA ALA A 211 16.26 23.05 -0.81
C ALA A 211 14.87 23.67 -1.08
N GLY A 212 14.28 24.35 -0.10
CA GLY A 212 12.99 25.03 -0.25
C GLY A 212 13.04 26.24 -1.20
N LYS A 213 14.14 27.01 -1.21
CA LYS A 213 14.36 28.05 -2.23
C LYS A 213 14.52 27.45 -3.63
N THR A 214 15.22 26.33 -3.73
CA THR A 214 15.33 25.59 -5.01
C THR A 214 13.96 25.14 -5.47
N LEU A 215 13.16 24.55 -4.58
CA LEU A 215 11.80 24.10 -4.86
C LEU A 215 10.95 25.20 -5.52
N VAL A 216 10.86 26.38 -4.89
CA VAL A 216 10.08 27.51 -5.43
C VAL A 216 10.65 28.04 -6.75
N SER A 217 11.98 28.03 -6.91
CA SER A 217 12.60 28.49 -8.17
C SER A 217 12.34 27.55 -9.35
N GLN A 218 12.16 26.26 -9.09
CA GLN A 218 12.04 25.22 -10.12
C GLN A 218 10.59 24.85 -10.43
N PHE A 219 9.68 24.99 -9.46
CA PHE A 219 8.29 24.56 -9.60
C PHE A 219 7.33 25.74 -9.37
N SER A 220 6.58 26.10 -10.41
CA SER A 220 5.52 27.13 -10.34
C SER A 220 4.25 26.67 -9.60
N LYS A 221 4.08 25.35 -9.46
CA LYS A 221 3.02 24.69 -8.69
C LYS A 221 3.60 23.50 -7.95
N LEU A 222 3.14 23.29 -6.72
CA LEU A 222 3.59 22.18 -5.88
C LEU A 222 2.61 21.00 -5.92
N PRO A 223 3.10 19.76 -5.82
CA PRO A 223 2.23 18.58 -5.82
C PRO A 223 1.37 18.53 -4.56
N ALA A 224 0.13 18.06 -4.72
CA ALA A 224 -0.76 17.77 -3.62
C ALA A 224 -0.33 16.48 -2.88
N PRO A 225 -0.69 16.29 -1.60
CA PRO A 225 -0.44 15.04 -0.89
C PRO A 225 -1.29 13.88 -1.45
N ALA A 226 -1.00 12.67 -0.98
CA ALA A 226 -1.77 11.48 -1.29
C ALA A 226 -3.21 11.61 -0.77
N ARG A 227 -4.16 11.07 -1.52
CA ARG A 227 -5.58 11.00 -1.15
C ARG A 227 -5.97 9.54 -0.94
N TYR A 228 -6.26 9.19 0.31
CA TYR A 228 -6.59 7.81 0.69
C TYR A 228 -8.09 7.48 0.62
N PHE A 229 -8.96 8.46 0.86
CA PHE A 229 -10.40 8.27 0.89
C PHE A 229 -11.13 9.31 0.04
N ASP A 230 -12.32 8.92 -0.43
CA ASP A 230 -13.18 9.77 -1.24
C ASP A 230 -14.40 10.26 -0.46
N SER A 231 -14.81 9.54 0.58
CA SER A 231 -15.96 9.84 1.41
C SER A 231 -15.63 9.71 2.90
N VAL A 232 -16.28 10.52 3.73
CA VAL A 232 -16.22 10.36 5.20
C VAL A 232 -16.78 9.00 5.64
N ALA A 233 -17.65 8.39 4.84
CA ALA A 233 -18.16 7.04 5.08
C ALA A 233 -17.07 5.95 5.02
N ASP A 234 -15.92 6.24 4.39
CA ASP A 234 -14.77 5.33 4.36
C ASP A 234 -13.99 5.34 5.67
N MET A 235 -14.23 6.34 6.54
CA MET A 235 -13.48 6.54 7.78
C MET A 235 -14.17 5.97 9.02
N VAL A 236 -15.45 5.58 8.91
CA VAL A 236 -16.26 5.17 10.06
C VAL A 236 -17.00 3.87 9.80
N TYR A 237 -17.18 3.06 10.84
CA TYR A 237 -17.99 1.85 10.75
C TYR A 237 -19.49 2.17 10.84
N ASP A 238 -20.27 1.81 9.82
CA ASP A 238 -21.72 1.97 9.83
C ASP A 238 -22.39 0.85 10.63
N THR A 239 -22.71 1.10 11.89
CA THR A 239 -23.36 0.11 12.78
C THR A 239 -24.74 -0.35 12.29
N ARG A 240 -25.37 0.37 11.36
CA ARG A 240 -26.67 -0.04 10.78
C ARG A 240 -26.51 -1.15 9.75
N ALA A 241 -25.30 -1.35 9.21
CA ALA A 241 -24.99 -2.44 8.30
C ALA A 241 -24.96 -3.82 8.98
N GLY A 242 -25.06 -3.85 10.32
CA GLY A 242 -25.03 -5.07 11.11
C GLY A 242 -23.61 -5.63 11.28
N LYS A 243 -23.52 -6.81 11.88
CA LYS A 243 -22.26 -7.53 12.13
C LYS A 243 -21.54 -7.89 10.82
N PRO A 244 -20.20 -7.75 10.71
CA PRO A 244 -19.48 -8.20 9.54
C PRO A 244 -19.56 -9.74 9.42
N VAL A 245 -19.58 -10.23 8.19
CA VAL A 245 -19.45 -11.68 7.92
C VAL A 245 -17.97 -12.01 7.98
N LEU A 246 -17.58 -12.97 8.82
CA LEU A 246 -16.20 -13.40 8.93
C LEU A 246 -15.90 -14.54 7.96
N ASP A 247 -14.75 -14.47 7.30
CA ASP A 247 -14.14 -15.63 6.66
C ASP A 247 -13.35 -16.42 7.71
N ILE A 248 -14.05 -17.31 8.42
CA ILE A 248 -13.48 -18.02 9.57
C ILE A 248 -12.32 -18.92 9.13
N GLU A 249 -12.50 -19.73 8.08
CA GLU A 249 -11.45 -20.61 7.55
C GLU A 249 -10.17 -19.84 7.22
N HIS A 250 -10.32 -18.72 6.49
CA HIS A 250 -9.18 -17.88 6.15
C HIS A 250 -8.47 -17.32 7.40
N ILE A 251 -9.24 -16.90 8.42
CA ILE A 251 -8.68 -16.29 9.64
C ILE A 251 -8.00 -17.34 10.54
N ILE A 252 -8.67 -18.46 10.84
CA ILE A 252 -8.20 -19.41 11.86
C ILE A 252 -7.29 -20.51 11.33
N VAL A 253 -7.40 -20.83 10.04
CA VAL A 253 -6.57 -21.85 9.41
C VAL A 253 -5.51 -21.18 8.55
N GLU A 254 -5.90 -20.58 7.42
CA GLU A 254 -4.94 -20.09 6.43
C GLU A 254 -3.99 -19.02 6.98
N ARG A 255 -4.48 -18.20 7.91
CA ARG A 255 -3.74 -17.11 8.57
C ARG A 255 -3.50 -17.33 10.06
N VAL A 256 -3.39 -18.59 10.50
CA VAL A 256 -3.09 -18.92 11.89
C VAL A 256 -1.81 -18.24 12.39
N ASP A 257 -0.83 -18.00 11.51
CA ASP A 257 0.42 -17.27 11.76
C ASP A 257 0.22 -15.81 12.20
N ARG A 258 -0.97 -15.24 12.01
CA ARG A 258 -1.31 -13.86 12.40
C ARG A 258 -2.06 -13.76 13.71
N LEU A 259 -2.46 -14.89 14.28
CA LEU A 259 -3.18 -14.93 15.55
C LEU A 259 -2.19 -14.83 16.72
N PRO A 260 -2.63 -14.28 17.87
CA PRO A 260 -1.78 -14.23 19.05
C PRO A 260 -1.34 -15.63 19.50
N ASP A 261 -0.07 -15.82 19.80
CA ASP A 261 0.47 -17.11 20.28
C ASP A 261 -0.30 -17.68 21.47
N GLY A 262 -0.68 -16.82 22.42
CA GLY A 262 -1.47 -17.24 23.57
C GLY A 262 -2.85 -17.78 23.16
N PHE A 263 -3.45 -17.24 22.10
CA PHE A 263 -4.73 -17.69 21.59
C PHE A 263 -4.60 -19.06 20.93
N ILE A 264 -3.55 -19.27 20.14
CA ILE A 264 -3.21 -20.57 19.55
C ILE A 264 -2.96 -21.61 20.66
N ARG A 265 -2.13 -21.28 21.67
CA ARG A 265 -1.83 -22.17 22.80
C ARG A 265 -3.07 -22.59 23.59
N ARG A 266 -4.01 -21.67 23.84
CA ARG A 266 -5.26 -21.99 24.56
C ARG A 266 -6.21 -22.89 23.78
N ASN A 267 -6.13 -22.85 22.45
CA ASN A 267 -7.00 -23.60 21.55
C ASN A 267 -6.18 -24.58 20.72
N ALA A 268 -5.12 -25.17 21.28
CA ALA A 268 -4.26 -26.09 20.55
C ALA A 268 -5.05 -27.33 20.08
N PRO A 269 -4.87 -27.80 18.82
CA PRO A 269 -5.45 -29.07 18.38
C PRO A 269 -5.00 -30.24 19.25
N ALA A 270 -5.87 -31.23 19.43
CA ALA A 270 -5.58 -32.41 20.23
C ALA A 270 -4.36 -33.18 19.70
N GLY A 271 -3.34 -33.34 20.55
CA GLY A 271 -2.12 -34.06 20.20
C GLY A 271 -1.11 -33.27 19.35
N PHE A 272 -1.39 -31.99 19.05
CA PHE A 272 -0.44 -31.09 18.39
C PHE A 272 0.38 -30.32 19.42
N GLU A 273 1.71 -30.32 19.28
CA GLU A 273 2.60 -29.57 20.16
C GLU A 273 2.78 -28.13 19.63
N VAL A 274 2.16 -27.16 20.30
CA VAL A 274 2.36 -25.74 19.98
C VAL A 274 3.72 -25.28 20.50
N ARG A 275 4.55 -24.71 19.62
CA ARG A 275 5.91 -24.27 19.92
C ARG A 275 6.06 -22.77 19.67
N SER A 276 7.01 -22.14 20.33
CA SER A 276 7.41 -20.78 19.97
C SER A 276 8.07 -20.79 18.60
N THR A 277 7.69 -19.86 17.73
CA THR A 277 8.35 -19.64 16.45
C THR A 277 9.51 -18.65 16.54
N ALA A 278 9.73 -18.05 17.72
CA ALA A 278 10.88 -17.20 17.98
C ALA A 278 12.15 -18.05 17.89
N GLY A 279 12.98 -17.79 16.87
CA GLY A 279 14.20 -18.55 16.59
C GLY A 279 14.08 -19.61 15.49
N MET A 280 12.89 -19.86 14.94
CA MET A 280 12.76 -20.69 13.73
C MET A 280 13.16 -19.88 12.50
N ASP A 281 13.90 -20.49 11.58
CA ASP A 281 14.12 -19.89 10.25
C ASP A 281 12.83 -19.88 9.40
N ALA A 282 12.88 -19.28 8.22
CA ALA A 282 11.70 -19.12 7.36
C ALA A 282 11.12 -20.47 6.89
N ASP A 283 11.97 -21.44 6.57
CA ASP A 283 11.57 -22.75 6.07
C ASP A 283 10.99 -23.61 7.20
N GLU A 284 11.66 -23.63 8.36
CA GLU A 284 11.18 -24.30 9.57
C GLU A 284 9.82 -23.76 10.01
N ARG A 285 9.65 -22.44 9.97
CA ARG A 285 8.41 -21.77 10.33
C ARG A 285 7.28 -22.08 9.35
N ALA A 286 7.57 -22.13 8.05
CA ALA A 286 6.60 -22.52 7.04
C ALA A 286 6.11 -23.95 7.27
N VAL A 287 7.03 -24.90 7.48
CA VAL A 287 6.70 -26.29 7.79
C VAL A 287 5.87 -26.41 9.07
N TYR A 288 6.23 -25.67 10.12
CA TYR A 288 5.48 -25.66 11.38
C TYR A 288 4.02 -25.19 11.20
N TYR A 289 3.82 -24.06 10.51
CA TYR A 289 2.47 -23.53 10.29
C TYR A 289 1.64 -24.37 9.33
N ASP A 290 2.25 -25.04 8.35
CA ASP A 290 1.55 -26.00 7.50
C ASP A 290 1.04 -27.19 8.32
N ALA A 291 1.88 -27.76 9.19
CA ALA A 291 1.46 -28.83 10.09
C ALA A 291 0.36 -28.37 11.07
N LEU A 292 0.44 -27.14 11.59
CA LEU A 292 -0.58 -26.58 12.47
C LEU A 292 -1.91 -26.36 11.74
N ARG A 293 -1.88 -25.88 10.50
CA ARG A 293 -3.08 -25.70 9.65
C ARG A 293 -3.82 -27.01 9.46
N ASP A 294 -3.09 -28.07 9.10
CA ASP A 294 -3.67 -29.40 8.90
C ASP A 294 -4.24 -29.96 10.21
N ALA A 295 -3.52 -29.80 11.32
CA ALA A 295 -4.01 -30.22 12.63
C ALA A 295 -5.29 -29.48 13.06
N ILE A 296 -5.43 -28.19 12.77
CA ILE A 296 -6.66 -27.42 13.06
C ILE A 296 -7.82 -27.90 12.19
N ARG A 297 -7.60 -28.22 10.91
CA ARG A 297 -8.63 -28.74 10.00
C ARG A 297 -9.16 -30.10 10.44
N ASP A 298 -8.28 -30.95 10.95
CA ASP A 298 -8.62 -32.30 11.41
C ASP A 298 -9.29 -32.32 12.80
N ASP A 299 -9.15 -31.25 13.58
CA ASP A 299 -9.76 -31.09 14.91
C ASP A 299 -10.95 -30.09 14.90
N MET A 300 -12.15 -30.64 14.68
CA MET A 300 -13.40 -29.86 14.67
C MET A 300 -13.77 -29.24 16.03
N GLU A 301 -13.23 -29.71 17.15
CA GLU A 301 -13.46 -29.11 18.45
C GLU A 301 -12.61 -27.85 18.60
N CYS A 302 -11.30 -27.95 18.32
CA CYS A 302 -10.38 -26.83 18.21
C CYS A 302 -10.93 -25.73 17.28
N TYR A 303 -11.30 -26.10 16.06
CA TYR A 303 -11.84 -25.17 15.06
C TYR A 303 -13.06 -24.39 15.59
N ARG A 304 -14.03 -25.11 16.19
CA ARG A 304 -15.25 -24.48 16.72
C ARG A 304 -14.96 -23.57 17.91
N ASN A 305 -14.02 -23.93 18.76
CA ASN A 305 -13.63 -23.11 19.91
C ASN A 305 -12.98 -21.80 19.45
N MET A 306 -12.06 -21.86 18.48
CA MET A 306 -11.43 -20.68 17.90
C MET A 306 -12.47 -19.78 17.21
N ALA A 307 -13.34 -20.36 16.40
CA ALA A 307 -14.41 -19.65 15.70
C ALA A 307 -15.39 -18.96 16.68
N ALA A 308 -15.83 -19.68 17.72
CA ALA A 308 -16.72 -19.13 18.75
C ALA A 308 -16.08 -17.94 19.48
N ARG A 309 -14.79 -18.06 19.85
CA ARG A 309 -14.10 -16.97 20.56
C ARG A 309 -13.92 -15.72 19.69
N LEU A 310 -13.63 -15.88 18.39
CA LEU A 310 -13.60 -14.75 17.46
C LEU A 310 -14.97 -14.06 17.35
N GLU A 311 -16.04 -14.86 17.25
CA GLU A 311 -17.40 -14.33 17.13
C GLU A 311 -17.84 -13.57 18.40
N GLU A 312 -17.48 -14.07 19.58
CA GLU A 312 -17.71 -13.40 20.86
C GLU A 312 -16.92 -12.08 20.98
N ALA A 313 -15.63 -12.12 20.65
CA ALA A 313 -14.77 -10.92 20.66
C ALA A 313 -15.30 -9.84 19.71
N LEU A 314 -15.78 -10.22 18.53
CA LEU A 314 -16.40 -9.31 17.58
C LEU A 314 -17.69 -8.69 18.14
N VAL A 315 -18.54 -9.46 18.83
CA VAL A 315 -19.76 -8.93 19.45
C VAL A 315 -19.43 -7.86 20.49
N LEU A 316 -18.43 -8.08 21.35
CA LEU A 316 -17.99 -7.07 22.32
C LEU A 316 -17.47 -5.81 21.61
N SER A 317 -16.72 -5.99 20.55
CA SER A 317 -16.10 -4.89 19.79
C SER A 317 -17.13 -4.05 19.05
N LEU A 318 -18.19 -4.66 18.52
CA LEU A 318 -19.32 -3.94 17.95
C LEU A 318 -20.12 -3.15 19.00
N ARG A 319 -20.23 -3.66 20.23
CA ARG A 319 -20.82 -2.88 21.34
C ARG A 319 -19.95 -1.65 21.64
N ARG A 320 -18.63 -1.80 21.66
CA ARG A 320 -17.68 -0.70 21.84
C ARG A 320 -17.77 0.33 20.71
N ILE A 321 -17.83 -0.11 19.45
CA ILE A 321 -18.02 0.77 18.27
C ILE A 321 -19.35 1.52 18.35
N LYS A 322 -20.42 0.85 18.77
CA LYS A 322 -21.73 1.50 18.94
C LYS A 322 -21.71 2.58 20.02
N TRP A 323 -20.92 2.39 21.08
CA TRP A 323 -20.73 3.37 22.14
C TRP A 323 -19.81 4.53 21.72
N ASN A 324 -18.71 4.22 21.03
CA ASN A 324 -17.75 5.19 20.51
C ASN A 324 -17.42 4.90 19.04
N TYR A 325 -17.94 5.73 18.13
CA TYR A 325 -17.74 5.57 16.68
C TYR A 325 -16.28 5.64 16.24
N ARG A 326 -15.38 6.23 17.05
CA ARG A 326 -13.93 6.30 16.79
C ARG A 326 -13.19 4.99 17.09
N THR A 327 -13.87 4.01 17.68
CA THR A 327 -13.25 2.71 18.03
C THR A 327 -12.73 1.99 16.78
N ALA A 328 -13.46 2.07 15.66
CA ALA A 328 -13.00 1.52 14.39
C ALA A 328 -11.99 2.47 13.76
N VAL A 329 -10.81 1.95 13.39
CA VAL A 329 -9.69 2.75 12.87
C VAL A 329 -9.60 2.60 11.35
N PRO A 330 -9.63 3.69 10.56
CA PRO A 330 -9.49 3.60 9.11
C PRO A 330 -8.07 3.28 8.68
N VAL A 331 -7.96 2.40 7.68
CA VAL A 331 -6.69 1.96 7.11
C VAL A 331 -6.77 1.91 5.59
N TYR A 332 -5.65 2.16 4.93
CA TYR A 332 -5.52 2.00 3.49
C TYR A 332 -4.92 0.63 3.18
N TYR A 333 -5.51 -0.09 2.23
CA TYR A 333 -5.03 -1.39 1.77
C TYR A 333 -4.35 -1.27 0.40
N PRO A 334 -3.00 -1.27 0.32
CA PRO A 334 -2.28 -0.93 -0.90
C PRO A 334 -2.50 -1.86 -2.08
N ALA A 335 -2.70 -3.17 -1.83
CA ALA A 335 -2.86 -4.17 -2.88
C ALA A 335 -4.13 -3.91 -3.72
N LYS A 336 -5.24 -3.57 -3.06
CA LYS A 336 -6.54 -3.32 -3.71
C LYS A 336 -6.89 -1.83 -3.84
N ASP A 337 -6.02 -0.93 -3.37
CA ASP A 337 -6.19 0.54 -3.46
C ASP A 337 -7.50 1.03 -2.87
N ARG A 338 -7.82 0.55 -1.68
CA ARG A 338 -9.10 0.84 -1.05
C ARG A 338 -8.94 1.06 0.44
N MET A 339 -9.92 1.76 1.00
CA MET A 339 -10.08 1.90 2.44
C MET A 339 -10.68 0.62 3.05
N CYS A 340 -10.18 0.27 4.23
CA CYS A 340 -10.73 -0.72 5.14
C CYS A 340 -10.82 -0.10 6.54
N LEU A 341 -11.41 -0.82 7.48
CA LEU A 341 -11.45 -0.45 8.90
C LEU A 341 -10.83 -1.57 9.72
N LEU A 342 -10.18 -1.20 10.83
CA LEU A 342 -9.75 -2.11 11.86
C LEU A 342 -10.74 -2.10 13.00
N ILE A 343 -11.12 -3.28 13.46
CA ILE A 343 -11.94 -3.49 14.65
C ILE A 343 -11.05 -4.18 15.70
N PRO A 344 -10.95 -3.66 16.93
CA PRO A 344 -10.18 -4.33 17.97
C PRO A 344 -10.77 -5.71 18.26
N LEU A 345 -9.94 -6.71 18.52
CA LEU A 345 -10.37 -8.02 19.04
C LEU A 345 -9.64 -8.31 20.35
N CYS A 346 -10.41 -8.74 21.34
CA CYS A 346 -9.91 -9.18 22.65
C CYS A 346 -10.06 -10.70 22.71
N LEU A 347 -9.07 -11.46 22.23
CA LEU A 347 -9.15 -12.92 22.12
C LEU A 347 -8.70 -13.61 23.41
N LEU A 348 -7.79 -13.02 24.17
CA LEU A 348 -7.23 -13.61 25.38
C LEU A 348 -7.91 -13.14 26.66
N LYS A 349 -8.05 -11.83 26.85
CA LYS A 349 -8.69 -11.21 28.01
C LYS A 349 -9.66 -10.14 27.51
N ASP A 350 -10.88 -10.08 28.03
CA ASP A 350 -11.91 -9.18 27.50
C ASP A 350 -11.58 -7.67 27.63
N SER A 351 -10.57 -7.31 28.42
CA SER A 351 -10.09 -5.94 28.62
C SER A 351 -8.86 -5.57 27.79
N VAL A 352 -8.20 -6.54 27.13
CA VAL A 352 -6.94 -6.34 26.40
C VAL A 352 -7.16 -6.67 24.93
N VAL A 353 -6.90 -5.70 24.06
CA VAL A 353 -6.97 -5.92 22.61
C VAL A 353 -5.68 -6.61 22.18
N ASP A 354 -5.74 -7.78 21.56
CA ASP A 354 -4.57 -8.56 21.16
C ASP A 354 -4.48 -8.79 19.64
N ALA A 355 -5.56 -8.52 18.91
CA ALA A 355 -5.58 -8.55 17.45
C ALA A 355 -6.46 -7.44 16.87
N ALA A 356 -6.25 -7.11 15.59
CA ALA A 356 -7.09 -6.16 14.86
C ALA A 356 -7.76 -6.85 13.65
N LEU A 357 -9.08 -6.95 13.66
CA LEU A 357 -9.86 -7.47 12.53
C LEU A 357 -9.93 -6.44 11.42
N VAL A 358 -9.49 -6.81 10.23
CA VAL A 358 -9.64 -5.98 9.01
C VAL A 358 -11.02 -6.23 8.42
N VAL A 359 -11.83 -5.18 8.31
CA VAL A 359 -13.14 -5.22 7.67
C VAL A 359 -13.21 -4.30 6.46
N SER A 360 -13.85 -4.76 5.39
CA SER A 360 -14.12 -3.96 4.20
C SER A 360 -15.63 -3.88 3.95
N ARG A 361 -16.08 -2.73 3.42
CA ARG A 361 -17.48 -2.57 3.02
C ARG A 361 -17.67 -3.14 1.61
N THR A 362 -18.59 -4.08 1.47
CA THR A 362 -18.94 -4.69 0.19
C THR A 362 -19.89 -3.80 -0.61
N GLN A 363 -20.06 -4.10 -1.91
CA GLN A 363 -21.02 -3.41 -2.77
C GLN A 363 -22.48 -3.51 -2.25
N SER A 364 -22.81 -4.57 -1.51
CA SER A 364 -24.12 -4.74 -0.87
C SER A 364 -24.36 -3.78 0.30
N GLY A 365 -23.33 -3.06 0.74
CA GLY A 365 -23.36 -2.22 1.94
C GLY A 365 -23.06 -2.96 3.24
N ARG A 366 -23.01 -4.30 3.23
CA ARG A 366 -22.56 -5.14 4.36
C ARG A 366 -21.04 -5.12 4.51
N TYR A 367 -20.54 -5.43 5.70
CA TYR A 367 -19.12 -5.59 5.95
C TYR A 367 -18.68 -7.06 5.85
N GLN A 368 -17.48 -7.28 5.30
CA GLN A 368 -16.77 -8.55 5.32
C GLN A 368 -15.54 -8.39 6.24
N GLY A 369 -15.36 -9.29 7.20
CA GLY A 369 -14.10 -9.46 7.92
C GLY A 369 -13.17 -10.33 7.09
N GLU A 370 -12.04 -9.77 6.68
CA GLU A 370 -11.16 -10.38 5.68
C GLU A 370 -10.00 -11.14 6.32
N THR A 371 -9.41 -10.58 7.37
CA THR A 371 -8.24 -11.16 8.04
C THR A 371 -8.02 -10.46 9.38
N VAL A 372 -7.04 -10.92 10.15
CA VAL A 372 -6.57 -10.26 11.37
C VAL A 372 -5.13 -9.80 11.20
N TYR A 373 -4.78 -8.67 11.82
CA TYR A 373 -3.43 -8.15 11.92
C TYR A 373 -2.95 -8.16 13.37
N SER A 374 -1.64 -8.32 13.54
CA SER A 374 -0.96 -7.86 14.73
C SER A 374 -1.13 -6.35 14.89
N LEU A 375 -0.96 -5.88 16.11
CA LEU A 375 -1.25 -4.49 16.46
C LEU A 375 -0.24 -3.52 15.85
N ASP A 376 1.04 -3.92 15.79
CA ASP A 376 2.08 -3.10 15.16
C ASP A 376 1.85 -2.96 13.66
N TRP A 377 1.44 -4.05 13.00
CA TRP A 377 1.09 -4.00 11.59
C TRP A 377 -0.16 -3.15 11.36
N ALA A 378 -1.18 -3.33 12.18
CA ALA A 378 -2.38 -2.51 12.18
C ALA A 378 -2.05 -1.00 12.33
N TYR A 379 -1.14 -0.65 13.24
CA TYR A 379 -0.69 0.73 13.45
C TYR A 379 0.04 1.27 12.22
N LYS A 380 1.01 0.51 11.66
CA LYS A 380 1.72 0.90 10.42
C LYS A 380 0.76 1.20 9.27
N CYS A 381 -0.28 0.38 9.10
CA CYS A 381 -1.30 0.56 8.06
C CYS A 381 -2.21 1.77 8.33
N ALA A 382 -2.63 2.00 9.57
CA ALA A 382 -3.46 3.14 9.96
C ALA A 382 -2.72 4.47 9.81
N ARG A 383 -1.44 4.50 10.19
CA ARG A 383 -0.63 5.71 10.13
C ARG A 383 -0.43 6.26 8.72
N LEU A 384 -0.61 5.43 7.67
CA LEU A 384 -0.61 5.91 6.29
C LEU A 384 -1.70 6.95 6.03
N VAL A 385 -2.87 6.79 6.67
CA VAL A 385 -4.07 7.59 6.38
C VAL A 385 -4.12 8.85 7.26
N TYR A 386 -3.80 8.71 8.54
CA TYR A 386 -3.87 9.81 9.51
C TYR A 386 -3.00 9.55 10.75
N HIS A 387 -2.79 10.58 11.58
CA HIS A 387 -2.17 10.41 12.89
C HIS A 387 -3.09 9.60 13.83
N VAL A 388 -2.64 8.42 14.25
CA VAL A 388 -3.48 7.41 14.92
C VAL A 388 -3.77 7.82 16.37
N ASP A 389 -4.88 8.51 16.58
CA ASP A 389 -5.44 8.82 17.91
C ASP A 389 -6.50 7.76 18.29
N SER A 390 -6.04 6.64 18.85
CA SER A 390 -6.87 5.51 19.27
C SER A 390 -6.61 5.15 20.73
N ASP A 391 -7.66 4.77 21.45
CA ASP A 391 -7.58 4.32 22.84
C ASP A 391 -6.96 2.91 22.96
N TRP A 392 -7.00 2.10 21.90
CA TRP A 392 -6.48 0.73 21.88
C TRP A 392 -5.29 0.50 20.94
N LEU A 393 -5.14 1.28 19.88
CA LEU A 393 -4.06 1.11 18.89
C LEU A 393 -2.99 2.18 19.12
N LYS A 394 -1.92 1.81 19.84
CA LYS A 394 -0.87 2.72 20.31
C LYS A 394 0.51 2.10 20.09
N VAL A 395 1.51 2.97 20.02
CA VAL A 395 2.93 2.60 19.99
C VAL A 395 3.42 2.36 21.42
N GLY A 396 4.27 1.35 21.64
CA GLY A 396 4.90 1.07 22.94
C GLY A 396 3.91 0.63 24.02
N ARG A 397 3.33 -0.56 23.86
CA ARG A 397 2.59 -1.19 24.97
C ARG A 397 3.57 -1.75 26.00
N PRO A 398 3.21 -1.78 27.29
CA PRO A 398 3.91 -2.63 28.24
C PRO A 398 3.94 -4.04 27.65
N SER A 399 5.11 -4.68 27.66
CA SER A 399 5.25 -6.10 27.35
C SER A 399 4.22 -6.88 28.17
N ASP A 400 3.75 -8.02 27.65
CA ASP A 400 2.78 -8.91 28.31
C ASP A 400 3.30 -9.54 29.64
N GLY A 401 4.24 -8.90 30.34
CA GLY A 401 4.84 -9.32 31.62
C GLY A 401 4.45 -8.48 32.85
N ASP A 402 4.03 -7.22 32.73
CA ASP A 402 3.95 -6.31 33.89
C ASP A 402 2.53 -5.93 34.32
N ALA A 403 1.59 -6.85 34.14
CA ALA A 403 0.24 -6.73 34.70
C ALA A 403 0.02 -7.79 35.79
N ASP A 404 0.99 -7.93 36.69
CA ASP A 404 0.81 -8.46 38.05
C ASP A 404 1.86 -7.79 38.97
N ASP A 405 1.44 -7.54 40.22
CA ASP A 405 2.22 -7.07 41.38
C ASP A 405 2.49 -5.56 41.51
N ALA A 406 1.44 -4.85 41.95
CA ALA A 406 1.64 -3.79 42.92
C ALA A 406 1.87 -4.44 44.30
N ASP A 407 3.13 -4.64 44.67
CA ASP A 407 3.59 -4.69 46.07
C ASP A 407 5.09 -4.32 46.12
N ASP A 408 5.44 -3.53 47.14
CA ASP A 408 6.77 -3.01 47.48
C ASP A 408 7.88 -4.09 47.43
N ASP A 409 9.02 -3.81 46.78
CA ASP A 409 10.32 -3.68 47.48
C ASP A 409 11.49 -3.36 46.52
N ASP A 410 12.37 -2.51 47.03
CA ASP A 410 13.59 -1.93 46.47
C ASP A 410 14.72 -2.96 46.28
N VAL A 411 15.17 -3.25 45.05
CA VAL A 411 16.58 -3.60 44.72
C VAL A 411 16.89 -3.34 43.22
N SER A 412 17.97 -2.59 42.94
CA SER A 412 18.77 -2.67 41.71
C SER A 412 20.13 -3.30 42.02
N PRO A 413 20.97 -3.69 41.04
CA PRO A 413 20.71 -4.24 39.70
C PRO A 413 21.52 -5.54 39.46
N GLU A 414 21.25 -6.31 38.39
CA GLU A 414 22.31 -7.03 37.68
C GLU A 414 21.92 -7.37 36.25
N SER A 415 22.83 -7.03 35.34
CA SER A 415 22.76 -7.16 33.89
C SER A 415 23.06 -8.58 33.42
N SER A 416 22.22 -9.12 32.56
CA SER A 416 22.60 -10.19 31.63
C SER A 416 21.82 -10.03 30.33
N ASP A 417 22.52 -9.61 29.29
CA ASP A 417 22.04 -9.55 27.91
C ASP A 417 21.58 -10.92 27.40
N PRO A 418 20.49 -10.96 26.63
CA PRO A 418 20.39 -11.83 25.47
C PRO A 418 20.44 -10.96 24.20
N GLN A 419 21.46 -11.21 23.38
CA GLN A 419 21.44 -10.89 21.96
C GLN A 419 20.28 -11.67 21.33
N ASP A 420 19.34 -11.01 20.68
CA ASP A 420 18.39 -11.66 19.79
C ASP A 420 18.12 -10.79 18.56
N ASP A 421 18.26 -11.41 17.41
CA ASP A 421 18.53 -10.80 16.12
C ASP A 421 17.24 -10.63 15.30
N GLY A 422 17.08 -9.45 14.70
CA GLY A 422 16.55 -9.27 13.35
C GLY A 422 15.12 -9.71 13.05
N PHE A 423 14.16 -8.82 13.28
CA PHE A 423 12.84 -8.89 12.65
C PHE A 423 12.93 -8.33 11.21
N ASP A 424 13.25 -9.18 10.23
CA ASP A 424 13.17 -8.82 8.81
C ASP A 424 11.70 -8.73 8.37
N VAL A 425 11.21 -7.51 8.15
CA VAL A 425 9.84 -7.20 7.72
C VAL A 425 9.68 -7.35 6.19
N ASP A 426 10.71 -7.85 5.50
CA ASP A 426 10.77 -7.84 4.03
C ASP A 426 10.26 -9.12 3.35
N ASP A 427 9.87 -10.16 4.11
CA ASP A 427 9.46 -11.47 3.56
C ASP A 427 7.96 -11.79 3.55
N ILE A 428 7.08 -10.82 3.82
CA ILE A 428 5.65 -11.05 3.63
C ILE A 428 5.28 -10.81 2.17
N ASP A 429 5.28 -11.91 1.43
CA ASP A 429 4.78 -12.00 0.08
C ASP A 429 3.30 -11.56 0.01
N ILE A 430 3.07 -10.32 -0.41
CA ILE A 430 1.74 -9.75 -0.67
C ILE A 430 1.07 -10.51 -1.83
N ASP A 431 1.79 -11.36 -2.57
CA ASP A 431 1.26 -12.16 -3.66
C ASP A 431 0.49 -13.42 -3.23
N ASN A 432 0.55 -13.84 -1.95
CA ASN A 432 -0.26 -14.96 -1.44
C ASN A 432 -1.68 -14.55 -0.98
N ILE A 433 -2.29 -13.58 -1.66
CA ILE A 433 -3.64 -13.09 -1.34
C ILE A 433 -4.62 -13.61 -2.40
N LEU A 434 -5.12 -14.83 -2.12
CA LEU A 434 -6.28 -15.55 -2.68
C LEU A 434 -6.10 -16.39 -3.97
N PRO A 435 -6.85 -17.51 -4.09
CA PRO A 435 -6.66 -18.53 -5.11
C PRO A 435 -7.18 -18.09 -6.48
N GLU A 436 -6.58 -18.65 -7.54
CA GLU A 436 -7.26 -18.80 -8.81
C GLU A 436 -8.52 -19.63 -8.60
N GLU A 437 -9.72 -19.05 -8.75
CA GLU A 437 -10.90 -19.86 -9.02
C GLU A 437 -11.66 -19.34 -10.24
N ASN A 438 -11.72 -20.24 -11.22
CA ASN A 438 -12.63 -20.28 -12.34
C ASN A 438 -14.08 -20.08 -11.88
N PHE A 439 -14.82 -19.15 -12.50
CA PHE A 439 -16.02 -19.38 -13.32
C PHE A 439 -16.56 -18.07 -13.89
#